data_AF-A0A497EV63-F1
#
_entry.id   AF-A0A497EV63-F1
#
_cell.length_a   1.000
_cell.length_b   1.000
_cell.length_c   1.000
_cell.angle_alpha   90.00
_cell.angle_beta   90.00
_cell.angle_gamma   90.00
#
_symmetry.space_group_name_H-M   'P 1'
#
loop_
_entity.id
_entity.type
_entity.pdbx_description
1 polymer ?
#
loop_
_entity_poly.entity_id
_entity_poly.type
_entity_poly.pdbx_seq_one_letter_code
_entity_poly.pdbx_strand_id
1 'polypeptide(L)' 'MGRTRFVGPVARYGARYGATVRKRVLAIELKMRAPSKCPRCRTPGSLKRLSFGVWLCKFCGLK' A
#
# COMPACT_ATOMS: atom_id res chain seq x y z
N MET A 1 1.32 -15.62 -8.34
CA MET A 1 0.30 -16.06 -7.36
C MET A 1 0.79 -15.80 -5.96
N GLY A 2 -0.01 -15.16 -5.09
CA GLY A 2 0.37 -14.91 -3.70
C GLY A 2 0.40 -16.22 -2.91
N ARG A 3 1.37 -16.37 -2.00
CA ARG A 3 1.52 -17.58 -1.14
C ARG A 3 0.35 -17.77 -0.16
N THR A 4 -0.52 -16.79 0.01
CA THR A 4 -1.63 -16.83 0.98
C THR A 4 -2.98 -16.62 0.27
N ARG A 5 -4.01 -17.35 0.71
CA ARG A 5 -5.36 -17.28 0.14
C ARG A 5 -6.08 -15.96 0.43
N PHE A 6 -6.01 -15.46 1.67
CA PHE A 6 -6.82 -14.31 2.11
C PHE A 6 -6.04 -13.17 2.76
N VAL A 7 -4.91 -13.45 3.42
CA VAL A 7 -4.26 -12.49 4.33
C VAL A 7 -3.27 -11.54 3.65
N GLY A 8 -2.78 -11.87 2.45
CA GLY A 8 -1.91 -11.00 1.65
C GLY A 8 -0.69 -10.48 2.45
N PRO A 9 -0.40 -9.16 2.43
CA PRO A 9 0.78 -8.59 3.07
C PRO A 9 0.75 -8.65 4.61
N VAL A 10 -0.45 -8.79 5.21
CA VAL A 10 -0.66 -8.92 6.66
C VAL A 10 -0.28 -10.31 7.17
N ALA A 11 0.04 -11.26 6.27
CA ALA A 11 0.62 -12.56 6.63
C ALA A 11 1.88 -12.45 7.50
N ARG A 12 2.62 -11.33 7.42
CA ARG A 12 3.81 -11.05 8.25
C ARG A 12 3.55 -11.13 9.76
N TYR A 13 2.31 -10.93 10.19
CA TYR A 13 1.95 -10.98 11.60
C TYR A 13 1.75 -12.42 12.12
N GLY A 14 1.59 -13.40 11.25
CA GLY A 14 1.33 -14.78 11.63
C GLY A 14 0.02 -14.91 12.42
N ALA A 15 0.03 -15.73 13.48
CA ALA A 15 -1.12 -15.94 14.37
C ALA A 15 -1.40 -14.77 15.35
N ARG A 16 -0.51 -13.77 15.41
CA ARG A 16 -0.57 -12.69 16.40
C ARG A 16 -1.65 -11.64 16.09
N TYR A 17 -2.06 -10.90 17.12
CA TYR A 17 -2.93 -9.71 17.06
C TYR A 17 -4.41 -9.93 16.68
N GLY A 18 -4.84 -11.19 16.48
CA GLY A 18 -6.23 -11.52 16.19
C GLY A 18 -6.69 -11.20 14.76
N ALA A 19 -7.84 -11.73 14.34
CA ALA A 19 -8.32 -11.60 12.96
C ALA A 19 -8.82 -10.18 12.61
N THR A 20 -9.55 -9.53 13.53
CA THR A 20 -10.20 -8.23 13.29
C THR A 20 -9.18 -7.12 13.04
N VAL A 21 -8.12 -7.06 13.86
CA VAL A 21 -7.04 -6.09 13.71
C VAL A 21 -6.31 -6.30 12.38
N ARG A 22 -6.00 -7.56 12.04
CA ARG A 22 -5.36 -7.93 10.76
C ARG A 22 -6.19 -7.49 9.56
N LYS A 23 -7.52 -7.69 9.58
CA LYS A 23 -8.41 -7.23 8.49
C LYS A 23 -8.41 -5.71 8.32
N ARG A 24 -8.40 -4.94 9.42
CA ARG A 24 -8.32 -3.46 9.37
C ARG A 24 -6.99 -2.99 8.78
N VAL A 25 -5.88 -3.56 9.23
CA VAL A 25 -4.54 -3.22 8.71
C VAL A 25 -4.43 -3.60 7.22
N LEU A 26 -5.00 -4.73 6.81
CA LEU A 26 -5.02 -5.17 5.41
C LEU A 26 -5.69 -4.13 4.51
N ALA A 27 -6.85 -3.62 4.91
CA ALA A 27 -7.57 -2.59 4.15
C ALA A 27 -6.74 -1.31 3.99
N ILE A 28 -5.99 -0.91 5.03
CA ILE A 28 -5.12 0.28 4.99
C ILE A 28 -3.91 0.03 4.07
N GLU A 29 -3.22 -1.11 4.24
CA GLU A 29 -2.04 -1.45 3.44
C GLU A 29 -2.36 -1.62 1.95
N LEU A 30 -3.51 -2.21 1.62
CA LEU A 30 -3.96 -2.36 0.24
C LEU A 30 -4.21 -0.99 -0.41
N LYS A 31 -4.94 -0.10 0.27
CA LYS A 31 -5.16 1.28 -0.21
C LYS A 31 -3.84 2.04 -0.37
N MET A 32 -2.90 1.85 0.56
CA MET A 32 -1.60 2.51 0.52
C MET A 32 -0.71 2.02 -0.64
N ARG A 33 -0.75 0.73 -0.97
CA ARG A 33 0.05 0.13 -2.06
C ARG A 33 -0.64 0.18 -3.42
N ALA A 34 -1.91 0.56 -3.47
CA ALA A 34 -2.66 0.67 -4.71
C ALA A 34 -1.98 1.67 -5.66
N PRO A 35 -1.84 1.34 -6.95
CA PRO A 35 -1.24 2.24 -7.92
C PRO A 35 -2.13 3.47 -8.11
N SER A 36 -1.69 4.61 -7.62
CA SER A 36 -2.34 5.90 -7.80
C SER A 36 -1.73 6.66 -8.98
N LYS A 37 -2.54 7.49 -9.64
CA LYS A 37 -2.10 8.35 -10.75
C LYS A 37 -1.49 9.62 -10.18
N CYS A 38 -0.33 10.02 -10.70
CA CYS A 38 0.26 11.31 -10.35
C CYS A 38 -0.55 12.46 -10.96
N PRO A 39 -0.88 13.53 -10.21
CA PRO A 39 -1.62 14.68 -10.75
C PRO A 39 -0.85 15.43 -11.85
N ARG A 40 0.50 15.41 -11.82
CA ARG A 40 1.34 16.15 -12.77
C ARG A 40 1.64 15.35 -14.03
N CYS A 41 2.33 14.21 -13.91
CA CYS A 41 2.75 13.42 -15.08
C CYS A 41 1.70 12.41 -15.56
N ARG A 42 0.58 12.26 -14.84
CA ARG A 42 -0.54 11.33 -15.15
C ARG A 42 -0.13 9.85 -15.27
N THR A 43 1.13 9.54 -15.01
CA THR A 43 1.67 8.19 -15.10
C THR A 43 1.01 7.31 -14.02
N PRO A 44 0.38 6.19 -14.40
CA PRO A 44 -0.26 5.29 -13.45
C PRO A 44 0.79 4.60 -12.58
N GLY A 45 0.54 4.50 -11.27
CA GLY A 45 1.40 3.75 -10.34
C GLY A 45 2.76 4.40 -10.05
N SER A 46 2.90 5.69 -10.35
CA SER A 46 4.14 6.44 -10.18
C SER A 46 4.32 7.02 -8.77
N LEU A 47 3.22 7.21 -8.04
CA LEU A 47 3.23 7.73 -6.67
C LEU A 47 3.59 6.63 -5.67
N LYS A 48 4.62 6.90 -4.87
CA LYS A 48 5.03 6.09 -3.73
C LYS A 48 5.02 6.94 -2.48
N ARG A 49 4.42 6.43 -1.41
CA ARG A 49 4.47 7.07 -0.10
C ARG A 49 5.90 7.08 0.42
N LEU A 50 6.40 8.25 0.80
CA LEU A 50 7.74 8.41 1.37
C LEU A 50 7.67 8.52 2.90
N SER A 51 6.72 9.30 3.42
CA SER A 51 6.49 9.48 4.86
C SER A 51 5.00 9.65 5.16
N PHE A 52 4.65 10.10 6.37
CA PHE A 52 3.27 10.45 6.69
C PHE A 52 2.85 11.68 5.89
N GLY A 53 1.78 11.56 5.10
CA GLY A 53 1.26 12.66 4.27
C GLY A 53 2.02 12.96 2.97
N VAL A 54 3.29 12.56 2.84
CA VAL A 54 4.13 12.87 1.66
C VAL A 54 4.16 11.73 0.64
N TRP A 55 3.92 12.07 -0.63
CA TRP A 55 3.82 11.11 -1.73
C TRP A 55 4.74 11.49 -2.89
N LEU A 56 5.82 10.72 -3.07
CA LEU A 56 6.79 10.96 -4.12
C LEU A 56 6.38 10.27 -5.43
N CYS A 57 6.27 11.06 -6.50
CA CYS A 57 6.22 10.58 -7.88
C CYS A 57 7.63 10.19 -8.35
N LYS A 58 7.84 8.92 -8.70
CA LYS A 58 9.16 8.46 -9.17
C LYS A 58 9.68 9.15 -10.43
N PHE A 59 8.80 9.47 -11.37
CA PHE A 59 9.20 10.00 -12.68
C PHE A 59 9.39 11.51 -12.65
N CYS A 60 8.51 12.19 -11.93
CA CYS A 60 8.41 13.64 -11.97
C CYS A 60 8.98 14.35 -10.74
N GLY A 61 9.47 13.59 -9.74
CA GLY A 61 10.09 14.14 -8.54
C GLY A 61 9.15 14.94 -7.62
N LEU A 62 7.87 15.05 -7.99
CA LEU A 62 6.84 15.71 -7.20
C LEU A 62 6.69 14.98 -5.86
N LYS A 63 6.64 15.73 -4.75
CA LYS A 63 6.47 15.24 -3.37
C LYS A 63 5.06 15.50 -2.86
#